data_AF-A0A2M8B5E3-F1
#
_entry.id   AF-A0A2M8B5E3-F1
#
_cell.length_a   1.000
_cell.length_b   1.000
_cell.length_c   1.000
_cell.angle_alpha   90.00
_cell.angle_beta   90.00
_cell.angle_gamma   90.00
#
_symmetry.space_group_name_H-M   'P 1'
#
loop_
_entity.id
_entity.type
_entity.pdbx_description
1 polymer ?
#
loop_
_entity_poly.entity_id
_entity_poly.type
_entity_poly.pdbx_seq_one_letter_code
_entity_poly.pdbx_strand_id
1 'polypeptide(L)'
;MRNVFLFVLALTFVACAEEEKKSSVVDELACGIVVCAEVDEDPNFDPNSVVVDPEGGKADAADEVSAKLFELTADGELNVSEVRAIYEAAGAKLSPGEAAVIRDGIAEGTVYTVLPEAKKEAYTLARVSNITNADEVALLTDGRSFSGTEIPEAVQEVVALARLNGAVAYDVRERGEDGEQIWTHYPSISPAVGNMAFEYTEISPAALQADLDDKTAVYNAIVGTEQATTSTGVEYTTPRYEQRTGGTGNVTAYYDELYHPDLFARGEHGQKWANNFAILSDGTLHCLPAVRRDVNQRVILTNPALAREKFILYNGHINVLGGVVTDIELSGALSKLAGKGKANFIDPIPLLEAWGYKMEDGLRVRWGNTTSGTPIQENYVITAPKEVPVP
;
A
#
# COMPACT_ATOMS: atom_id res chain seq x y z
N MET A 1 10.06 -13.91 88.19
CA MET A 1 10.98 -14.31 87.09
C MET A 1 10.72 -13.40 85.91
N ARG A 2 11.76 -12.65 85.48
CA ARG A 2 11.94 -11.89 84.22
C ARG A 2 10.83 -10.89 83.86
N ASN A 3 11.07 -9.59 84.12
CA ASN A 3 11.69 -8.61 83.20
C ASN A 3 10.65 -8.08 82.19
N VAL A 4 10.49 -6.81 81.84
CA VAL A 4 11.08 -5.49 82.17
C VAL A 4 10.43 -4.57 81.13
N PHE A 5 9.99 -3.35 81.50
CA PHE A 5 9.97 -2.13 80.64
C PHE A 5 9.08 -2.12 79.37
N LEU A 6 8.59 -1.00 78.82
CA LEU A 6 8.44 0.39 79.23
C LEU A 6 7.63 1.08 78.11
N PHE A 7 6.77 2.04 78.50
CA PHE A 7 6.56 3.37 77.89
C PHE A 7 6.23 3.61 76.39
N VAL A 8 5.29 4.57 76.23
CA VAL A 8 5.24 5.72 75.29
C VAL A 8 4.11 5.74 74.24
N LEU A 9 3.32 6.82 74.39
CA LEU A 9 2.58 7.70 73.47
C LEU A 9 1.78 7.15 72.27
N ALA A 10 0.47 7.42 72.38
CA ALA A 10 -0.34 8.29 71.52
C ALA A 10 0.22 8.76 70.15
N LEU A 11 -0.57 8.54 69.10
CA LEU A 11 -1.08 9.59 68.21
C LEU A 11 -2.19 9.03 67.30
N THR A 12 -3.30 9.76 67.27
CA THR A 12 -4.46 9.57 66.39
C THR A 12 -4.12 9.94 64.95
N PHE A 13 -4.51 9.10 63.99
CA PHE A 13 -4.67 9.50 62.59
C PHE A 13 -6.01 9.04 62.04
N VAL A 14 -6.64 9.97 61.35
CA VAL A 14 -7.91 9.91 60.62
C VAL A 14 -7.84 8.84 59.54
N ALA A 15 -8.77 7.90 59.52
CA ALA A 15 -8.94 6.95 58.43
C ALA A 15 -9.87 7.56 57.37
N CYS A 16 -9.27 8.03 56.27
CA CYS A 16 -9.94 8.27 55.00
C CYS A 16 -10.07 6.96 54.22
N ALA A 17 -11.11 6.92 53.39
CA ALA A 17 -11.57 5.80 52.58
C ALA A 17 -10.47 5.09 51.76
N GLU A 18 -10.56 3.77 51.72
CA GLU A 18 -9.84 2.90 50.77
C GLU A 18 -10.50 2.98 49.39
N GLU A 19 -9.80 3.58 48.42
CA GLU A 19 -10.01 3.30 47.00
C GLU A 19 -8.89 2.37 46.51
N GLU A 20 -9.29 1.28 45.87
CA GLU A 20 -8.41 0.26 45.29
C GLU A 20 -7.46 0.86 44.25
N LYS A 21 -6.15 0.82 44.54
CA LYS A 21 -5.09 1.00 43.55
C LYS A 21 -5.07 -0.19 42.58
N LYS A 22 -5.56 -0.01 41.36
CA LYS A 22 -5.08 -0.78 40.21
C LYS A 22 -3.77 -0.16 39.71
N SER A 23 -2.72 -0.97 39.82
CA SER A 23 -1.35 -0.74 39.35
C SER A 23 -1.31 -0.37 37.87
N SER A 24 -0.79 0.83 37.57
CA SER A 24 -0.40 1.30 36.26
C SER A 24 1.00 0.80 35.90
N VAL A 25 1.09 -0.15 34.96
CA VAL A 25 2.29 -0.35 34.14
C VAL A 25 1.80 -0.77 32.75
N VAL A 26 1.53 0.23 31.91
CA VAL A 26 1.61 0.09 30.45
C VAL A 26 2.74 1.02 30.09
N ASP A 27 3.84 0.45 29.59
CA ASP A 27 4.95 1.21 29.06
C ASP A 27 4.42 2.18 28.01
N GLU A 28 4.56 3.48 28.31
CA GLU A 28 4.32 4.57 27.39
C GLU A 28 5.25 4.38 26.18
N LEU A 29 4.68 3.94 25.06
CA LEU A 29 5.32 4.09 23.76
C LEU A 29 5.62 5.58 23.58
N ALA A 30 6.90 5.89 23.40
CA ALA A 30 7.40 7.22 23.15
C ALA A 30 6.77 7.80 21.88
N CYS A 31 5.66 8.51 22.05
CA CYS A 31 5.06 9.37 21.05
C CYS A 31 4.80 10.70 21.74
N GLY A 32 5.77 11.62 21.60
CA GLY A 32 5.59 13.05 21.90
C GLY A 32 4.69 13.75 20.90
N ILE A 33 3.66 13.07 20.39
CA ILE A 33 2.60 13.66 19.58
C ILE A 33 1.30 13.34 20.32
N VAL A 34 0.79 14.36 21.01
CA VAL A 34 -0.65 14.46 21.21
C VAL A 34 -1.22 14.40 19.80
N VAL A 35 -1.82 13.27 19.45
CA VAL A 35 -2.71 13.16 18.31
C VAL A 35 -3.83 14.16 18.60
N CYS A 36 -3.62 15.41 18.23
CA CYS A 36 -4.69 16.33 17.89
C CYS A 36 -5.24 15.92 16.51
N ALA A 37 -5.49 14.62 16.32
CA ALA A 37 -6.58 14.22 15.48
C ALA A 37 -7.80 14.20 16.43
N GLU A 38 -8.40 15.38 16.63
CA GLU A 38 -9.83 15.37 16.35
C GLU A 38 -9.94 14.70 14.98
N VAL A 39 -10.76 13.66 14.88
CA VAL A 39 -11.03 13.00 13.61
C VAL A 39 -11.37 14.14 12.65
N ASP A 40 -10.43 14.54 11.80
CA ASP A 40 -10.68 15.41 10.65
C ASP A 40 -11.48 14.49 9.71
N GLU A 41 -12.73 14.21 10.10
CA GLU A 41 -13.79 14.08 9.15
C GLU A 41 -13.75 15.40 8.41
N ASP A 42 -13.05 15.47 7.28
CA ASP A 42 -13.33 16.52 6.32
C ASP A 42 -14.84 16.43 6.08
N PRO A 43 -15.65 17.36 6.62
CA PRO A 43 -17.09 17.26 6.55
C PRO A 43 -17.59 17.45 5.11
N ASN A 44 -16.68 17.81 4.19
CA ASN A 44 -16.94 18.00 2.77
C ASN A 44 -16.44 16.84 1.90
N PHE A 45 -15.68 15.87 2.44
CA PHE A 45 -15.41 14.64 1.68
C PHE A 45 -16.70 13.82 1.65
N ASP A 46 -17.51 14.04 0.61
CA ASP A 46 -18.64 13.19 0.30
C ASP A 46 -18.17 12.02 -0.58
N PRO A 47 -17.88 10.84 0.00
CA PRO A 47 -17.58 9.66 -0.80
C PRO A 47 -18.69 9.28 -1.78
N ASN A 48 -19.90 9.87 -1.71
CA ASN A 48 -20.95 9.69 -2.69
C ASN A 48 -20.80 10.59 -3.92
N SER A 49 -20.13 11.75 -3.83
CA SER A 49 -19.86 12.63 -4.99
C SER A 49 -18.78 12.05 -5.91
N VAL A 50 -17.92 11.19 -5.38
CA VAL A 50 -16.93 10.46 -6.18
C VAL A 50 -17.63 9.41 -7.03
N VAL A 51 -17.95 9.77 -8.28
CA VAL A 51 -18.30 8.82 -9.33
C VAL A 51 -16.97 8.39 -9.96
N VAL A 52 -16.45 7.24 -9.55
CA VAL A 52 -15.47 6.53 -10.38
C VAL A 52 -16.29 6.00 -11.55
N ASP A 53 -16.14 6.63 -12.72
CA ASP A 53 -16.85 6.20 -13.92
C ASP A 53 -16.42 4.77 -14.26
N PRO A 54 -17.27 3.75 -13.99
CA PRO A 54 -16.95 2.37 -14.32
C PRO A 54 -17.20 2.08 -15.81
N GLU A 55 -17.76 3.03 -16.57
CA GLU A 55 -18.15 2.89 -17.99
C GLU A 55 -16.97 3.11 -18.95
N GLY A 56 -15.74 2.95 -18.45
CA GLY A 56 -14.53 2.92 -19.26
C GLY A 56 -14.46 1.68 -20.15
N GLY A 57 -15.25 1.70 -21.22
CA GLY A 57 -15.27 0.78 -22.37
C GLY A 57 -16.05 1.46 -23.49
N LYS A 58 -16.12 0.87 -24.69
CA LYS A 58 -17.06 1.36 -25.71
C LYS A 58 -18.50 1.01 -25.29
N ALA A 59 -19.04 1.68 -24.26
CA ALA A 59 -20.37 1.41 -23.70
C ALA A 59 -20.60 -0.08 -23.36
N ASP A 60 -20.08 -0.55 -22.21
CA ASP A 60 -20.28 -1.90 -21.65
C ASP A 60 -20.55 -3.02 -22.69
N ALA A 61 -19.56 -3.27 -23.55
CA ALA A 61 -19.71 -4.17 -24.69
C ALA A 61 -19.47 -5.64 -24.29
N ALA A 62 -19.78 -6.02 -23.05
CA ALA A 62 -19.56 -7.37 -22.53
C ALA A 62 -20.22 -8.45 -23.42
N ASP A 63 -21.41 -8.16 -23.96
CA ASP A 63 -22.09 -9.02 -24.92
C ASP A 63 -21.34 -9.12 -26.26
N GLU A 64 -20.72 -8.04 -26.74
CA GLU A 64 -19.90 -8.05 -27.95
C GLU A 64 -18.60 -8.84 -27.74
N VAL A 65 -17.94 -8.65 -26.59
CA VAL A 65 -16.74 -9.40 -26.19
C VAL A 65 -17.09 -10.89 -26.07
N SER A 66 -18.22 -11.23 -25.46
CA SER A 66 -18.70 -12.60 -25.33
C SER A 66 -19.03 -13.22 -26.69
N ALA A 67 -19.73 -12.49 -27.56
CA ALA A 67 -20.02 -12.94 -28.92
C ALA A 67 -18.73 -13.16 -29.73
N LYS A 68 -17.75 -12.28 -29.57
CA LYS A 68 -16.45 -12.39 -30.23
C LYS A 68 -15.66 -13.59 -29.74
N LEU A 69 -15.64 -13.83 -28.43
CA LEU A 69 -15.04 -15.01 -27.84
C LEU A 69 -15.65 -16.30 -28.39
N PHE A 70 -16.98 -16.37 -28.48
CA PHE A 70 -17.69 -17.54 -29.03
C PHE A 70 -17.42 -17.74 -30.53
N GLU A 71 -17.37 -16.66 -31.32
CA GLU A 71 -17.04 -16.71 -32.75
C GLU A 71 -15.63 -17.27 -32.98
N LEU A 72 -14.66 -16.75 -32.24
CA LEU A 72 -13.25 -17.05 -32.43
C LEU A 72 -12.85 -18.43 -31.90
N THR A 73 -13.57 -18.96 -30.91
CA THR A 73 -13.30 -20.29 -30.33
C THR A 73 -14.10 -21.42 -30.97
N ALA A 74 -14.76 -21.15 -32.11
CA ALA A 74 -15.60 -22.12 -32.81
C ALA A 74 -14.84 -23.35 -33.35
N ASP A 75 -13.52 -23.23 -33.53
CA ASP A 75 -12.64 -24.35 -33.91
C ASP A 75 -12.18 -25.20 -32.72
N GLY A 76 -12.54 -24.81 -31.49
CA GLY A 76 -12.23 -25.51 -30.25
C GLY A 76 -10.93 -25.07 -29.58
N GLU A 77 -10.25 -24.05 -30.09
CA GLU A 77 -9.02 -23.50 -29.51
C GLU A 77 -9.11 -21.98 -29.32
N LEU A 78 -8.26 -21.43 -28.43
CA LEU A 78 -8.04 -20.00 -28.30
C LEU A 78 -6.53 -19.71 -28.42
N ASN A 79 -6.14 -19.01 -29.47
CA ASN A 79 -4.77 -18.64 -29.79
C ASN A 79 -4.46 -17.15 -29.56
N VAL A 80 -3.19 -16.76 -29.73
CA VAL A 80 -2.70 -15.38 -29.48
C VAL A 80 -3.42 -14.34 -30.33
N SER A 81 -3.70 -14.65 -31.61
CA SER A 81 -4.31 -13.68 -32.52
C SER A 81 -5.77 -13.40 -32.15
N GLU A 82 -6.46 -14.40 -31.63
CA GLU A 82 -7.84 -14.30 -31.17
C GLU A 82 -7.95 -13.54 -29.85
N VAL A 83 -7.03 -13.78 -28.92
CA VAL A 83 -6.91 -12.98 -27.69
C VAL A 83 -6.77 -11.50 -28.03
N ARG A 84 -5.88 -11.14 -28.96
CA ARG A 84 -5.73 -9.74 -29.39
C ARG A 84 -7.02 -9.18 -29.99
N ALA A 85 -7.73 -9.97 -30.80
CA ALA A 85 -8.99 -9.56 -31.39
C ALA A 85 -10.10 -9.35 -30.34
N ILE A 86 -10.12 -10.13 -29.26
CA ILE A 86 -11.04 -9.96 -28.12
C ILE A 86 -10.76 -8.63 -27.41
N TYR A 87 -9.50 -8.32 -27.11
CA TYR A 87 -9.11 -7.05 -26.49
C TYR A 87 -9.34 -5.84 -27.42
N GLU A 88 -9.14 -6.01 -28.73
CA GLU A 88 -9.47 -4.97 -29.73
C GLU A 88 -10.97 -4.67 -29.77
N ALA A 89 -11.81 -5.70 -29.59
CA ALA A 89 -13.26 -5.55 -29.50
C ALA A 89 -13.67 -4.76 -28.25
N ALA A 90 -13.12 -5.09 -27.07
CA ALA A 90 -13.33 -4.33 -25.83
C ALA A 90 -12.86 -2.86 -25.96
N GLY A 91 -11.73 -2.65 -26.64
CA GLY A 91 -11.15 -1.34 -26.89
C GLY A 91 -10.07 -0.94 -25.89
N ALA A 92 -9.71 0.35 -25.88
CA ALA A 92 -8.58 0.85 -25.10
C ALA A 92 -8.84 0.88 -23.57
N LYS A 93 -10.12 0.82 -23.18
CA LYS A 93 -10.52 0.67 -21.79
C LYS A 93 -11.42 -0.56 -21.66
N LEU A 94 -11.17 -1.35 -20.64
CA LEU A 94 -11.86 -2.58 -20.28
C LEU A 94 -12.80 -2.29 -19.10
N SER A 95 -14.10 -2.50 -19.32
CA SER A 95 -15.13 -2.43 -18.28
C SER A 95 -15.02 -3.64 -17.33
N PRO A 96 -15.59 -3.57 -16.12
CA PRO A 96 -15.67 -4.74 -15.23
C PRO A 96 -16.38 -5.95 -15.86
N GLY A 97 -17.42 -5.71 -16.68
CA GLY A 97 -18.15 -6.77 -17.37
C GLY A 97 -17.30 -7.44 -18.45
N GLU A 98 -16.61 -6.64 -19.28
CA GLU A 98 -15.69 -7.14 -20.30
C GLU A 98 -14.53 -7.92 -19.67
N ALA A 99 -13.97 -7.42 -18.57
CA ALA A 99 -12.91 -8.09 -17.82
C ALA A 99 -13.36 -9.47 -17.29
N ALA A 100 -14.59 -9.57 -16.78
CA ALA A 100 -15.16 -10.83 -16.32
C ALA A 100 -15.36 -11.83 -17.47
N VAL A 101 -15.86 -11.40 -18.62
CA VAL A 101 -16.00 -12.27 -19.81
C VAL A 101 -14.65 -12.81 -20.26
N ILE A 102 -13.64 -11.94 -20.32
CA ILE A 102 -12.27 -12.31 -20.70
C ILE A 102 -11.69 -13.30 -19.68
N ARG A 103 -11.84 -13.02 -18.37
CA ARG A 103 -11.45 -13.92 -17.28
C ARG A 103 -12.05 -15.30 -17.46
N ASP A 104 -13.37 -15.37 -17.59
CA ASP A 104 -14.11 -16.63 -17.66
C ASP A 104 -13.71 -17.41 -18.91
N GLY A 105 -13.46 -16.71 -20.03
CA GLY A 105 -12.96 -17.35 -21.24
C GLY A 105 -11.56 -17.94 -21.12
N ILE A 106 -10.63 -17.22 -20.50
CA ILE A 106 -9.22 -17.63 -20.43
C ILE A 106 -8.93 -18.59 -19.27
N ALA A 107 -9.52 -18.34 -18.10
CA ALA A 107 -9.24 -19.09 -16.87
C ALA A 107 -10.23 -20.24 -16.64
N GLU A 108 -11.49 -20.09 -17.09
CA GLU A 108 -12.58 -21.02 -16.79
C GLU A 108 -13.22 -21.64 -18.06
N GLY A 109 -12.64 -21.37 -19.24
CA GLY A 109 -13.06 -21.92 -20.52
C GLY A 109 -12.99 -23.44 -20.51
N THR A 110 -14.14 -24.10 -20.36
CA THR A 110 -14.25 -25.57 -20.31
C THR A 110 -14.66 -26.18 -21.65
N VAL A 111 -15.01 -25.34 -22.63
CA VAL A 111 -15.57 -25.75 -23.93
C VAL A 111 -14.57 -25.67 -25.08
N TYR A 112 -13.41 -25.02 -24.89
CA TYR A 112 -12.29 -24.95 -25.83
C TYR A 112 -10.96 -25.00 -25.08
N THR A 113 -9.86 -25.26 -25.80
CA THR A 113 -8.51 -25.28 -25.23
C THR A 113 -7.86 -23.92 -25.37
N VAL A 114 -7.47 -23.30 -24.24
CA VAL A 114 -6.66 -22.08 -24.25
C VAL A 114 -5.19 -22.43 -24.40
N LEU A 115 -4.56 -22.00 -25.49
CA LEU A 115 -3.13 -22.27 -25.71
C LEU A 115 -2.27 -21.49 -24.68
N PRO A 116 -1.14 -22.06 -24.20
CA PRO A 116 -0.30 -21.41 -23.19
C PRO A 116 0.16 -19.99 -23.57
N GLU A 117 0.55 -19.79 -24.83
CA GLU A 117 0.93 -18.49 -25.38
C GLU A 117 -0.24 -17.51 -25.44
N ALA A 118 -1.47 -17.99 -25.67
CA ALA A 118 -2.67 -17.16 -25.66
C ALA A 118 -3.00 -16.70 -24.24
N LYS A 119 -2.88 -17.61 -23.25
CA LYS A 119 -3.02 -17.28 -21.82
C LYS A 119 -2.00 -16.21 -21.40
N LYS A 120 -0.73 -16.36 -21.81
CA LYS A 120 0.34 -15.39 -21.52
C LYS A 120 0.09 -14.04 -22.19
N GLU A 121 -0.36 -14.02 -23.44
CA GLU A 121 -0.72 -12.78 -24.14
C GLU A 121 -1.88 -12.08 -23.42
N ALA A 122 -2.91 -12.82 -23.03
CA ALA A 122 -4.05 -12.22 -22.37
C ALA A 122 -3.69 -11.61 -21.01
N TYR A 123 -2.82 -12.27 -20.24
CA TYR A 123 -2.30 -11.69 -19.00
C TYR A 123 -1.46 -10.44 -19.22
N THR A 124 -0.68 -10.41 -20.30
CA THR A 124 0.05 -9.20 -20.71
C THR A 124 -0.92 -8.05 -20.99
N LEU A 125 -1.97 -8.31 -21.78
CA LEU A 125 -2.98 -7.32 -22.13
C LEU A 125 -3.82 -6.87 -20.92
N ALA A 126 -4.18 -7.78 -20.01
CA ALA A 126 -4.90 -7.46 -18.78
C ALA A 126 -4.11 -6.49 -17.88
N ARG A 127 -2.80 -6.68 -17.75
CA ARG A 127 -1.93 -5.81 -16.93
C ARG A 127 -1.89 -4.37 -17.46
N VAL A 128 -1.86 -4.21 -18.78
CA VAL A 128 -1.75 -2.89 -19.43
C VAL A 128 -3.10 -2.24 -19.76
N SER A 129 -4.20 -2.98 -19.62
CA SER A 129 -5.54 -2.44 -19.84
C SER A 129 -5.79 -1.24 -18.93
N ASN A 130 -6.49 -0.22 -19.42
CA ASN A 130 -6.82 1.04 -18.74
C ASN A 130 -5.61 1.89 -18.31
N ILE A 131 -4.39 1.57 -18.75
CA ILE A 131 -3.20 2.40 -18.54
C ILE A 131 -2.99 3.28 -19.78
N THR A 132 -3.06 4.59 -19.59
CA THR A 132 -3.00 5.56 -20.69
C THR A 132 -1.58 6.06 -20.98
N ASN A 133 -0.62 5.75 -20.10
CA ASN A 133 0.78 6.15 -20.26
C ASN A 133 1.54 5.11 -21.10
N ALA A 134 1.93 5.48 -22.33
CA ALA A 134 2.61 4.58 -23.26
C ALA A 134 3.97 4.07 -22.75
N ASP A 135 4.73 4.91 -22.04
CA ASP A 135 6.04 4.51 -21.48
C ASP A 135 5.86 3.47 -20.37
N GLU A 136 4.78 3.59 -19.59
CA GLU A 136 4.41 2.60 -18.58
C GLU A 136 3.96 1.28 -19.21
N VAL A 137 3.12 1.32 -20.24
CA VAL A 137 2.70 0.13 -20.99
C VAL A 137 3.91 -0.64 -21.55
N ALA A 138 4.90 0.07 -22.09
CA ALA A 138 6.13 -0.54 -22.60
C ALA A 138 6.90 -1.28 -21.49
N LEU A 139 7.07 -0.67 -20.31
CA LEU A 139 7.76 -1.29 -19.18
C LEU A 139 7.00 -2.51 -18.63
N LEU A 140 5.68 -2.40 -18.49
CA LEU A 140 4.84 -3.51 -18.01
C LEU A 140 4.92 -4.74 -18.93
N THR A 141 5.02 -4.51 -20.23
CA THR A 141 5.14 -5.56 -21.26
C THR A 141 6.52 -6.21 -21.27
N ASP A 142 7.59 -5.49 -20.89
CA ASP A 142 8.96 -6.02 -20.81
C ASP A 142 9.17 -6.97 -19.60
N GLY A 143 8.23 -6.98 -18.64
CA GLY A 143 8.31 -7.84 -17.45
C GLY A 143 9.32 -7.35 -16.40
N ARG A 144 9.70 -6.08 -16.45
CA ARG A 144 10.56 -5.43 -15.46
C ARG A 144 9.79 -4.40 -14.64
N SER A 145 10.22 -4.19 -13.40
CA SER A 145 9.68 -3.13 -12.56
C SER A 145 10.13 -1.75 -13.02
N PHE A 146 9.50 -0.71 -12.47
CA PHE A 146 9.96 0.66 -12.64
C PHE A 146 11.37 0.92 -12.09
N SER A 147 11.88 0.03 -11.23
CA SER A 147 13.26 0.03 -10.73
C SER A 147 14.22 -0.78 -11.60
N GLY A 148 13.71 -1.55 -12.58
CA GLY A 148 14.48 -2.46 -13.43
C GLY A 148 14.63 -3.89 -12.90
N THR A 149 13.98 -4.21 -11.77
CA THR A 149 13.95 -5.57 -11.20
C THR A 149 13.15 -6.50 -12.13
N GLU A 150 13.62 -7.72 -12.36
CA GLU A 150 12.85 -8.72 -13.11
C GLU A 150 11.63 -9.15 -12.28
N ILE A 151 10.44 -9.06 -12.86
CA ILE A 151 9.18 -9.41 -12.18
C ILE A 151 8.87 -10.89 -12.44
N PRO A 152 8.77 -11.73 -11.38
CA PRO A 152 8.42 -13.15 -11.54
C PRO A 152 7.12 -13.35 -12.33
N GLU A 153 7.04 -14.39 -13.16
CA GLU A 153 5.82 -14.68 -13.95
C GLU A 153 4.59 -14.85 -13.05
N ALA A 154 4.74 -15.44 -11.86
CA ALA A 154 3.67 -15.59 -10.88
C ALA A 154 3.12 -14.23 -10.40
N VAL A 155 3.97 -13.21 -10.25
CA VAL A 155 3.55 -11.85 -9.89
C VAL A 155 2.77 -11.22 -11.03
N GLN A 156 3.24 -11.40 -12.27
CA GLN A 156 2.54 -10.89 -13.46
C GLN A 156 1.15 -11.54 -13.60
N GLU A 157 1.04 -12.84 -13.35
CA GLU A 157 -0.24 -13.58 -13.34
C GLU A 157 -1.18 -13.07 -12.23
N VAL A 158 -0.69 -12.86 -11.01
CA VAL A 158 -1.50 -12.29 -9.92
C VAL A 158 -2.04 -10.90 -10.28
N VAL A 159 -1.19 -10.02 -10.83
CA VAL A 159 -1.63 -8.69 -11.27
C VAL A 159 -2.67 -8.82 -12.38
N ALA A 160 -2.43 -9.64 -13.40
CA ALA A 160 -3.37 -9.85 -14.49
C ALA A 160 -4.73 -10.36 -13.99
N LEU A 161 -4.73 -11.36 -13.12
CA LEU A 161 -5.95 -11.92 -12.53
C LEU A 161 -6.67 -10.90 -11.65
N ALA A 162 -5.96 -10.13 -10.83
CA ALA A 162 -6.58 -9.05 -10.05
C ALA A 162 -7.26 -8.03 -10.96
N ARG A 163 -6.61 -7.62 -12.06
CA ARG A 163 -7.18 -6.69 -13.06
C ARG A 163 -8.41 -7.27 -13.74
N LEU A 164 -8.37 -8.55 -14.13
CA LEU A 164 -9.51 -9.28 -14.69
C LEU A 164 -10.66 -9.46 -13.69
N ASN A 165 -10.36 -9.48 -12.39
CA ASN A 165 -11.35 -9.47 -11.30
C ASN A 165 -11.77 -8.05 -10.87
N GLY A 166 -11.42 -7.03 -11.67
CA GLY A 166 -11.89 -5.66 -11.49
C GLY A 166 -11.05 -4.81 -10.53
N ALA A 167 -9.86 -5.24 -10.11
CA ALA A 167 -8.93 -4.37 -9.39
C ALA A 167 -8.64 -3.13 -10.23
N VAL A 168 -8.77 -1.94 -9.67
CA VAL A 168 -8.54 -0.68 -10.38
C VAL A 168 -7.08 -0.27 -10.29
N ALA A 169 -6.47 0.01 -11.45
CA ALA A 169 -5.23 0.76 -11.58
C ALA A 169 -5.63 2.22 -11.74
N TYR A 170 -5.21 3.05 -10.79
CA TYR A 170 -5.64 4.46 -10.74
C TYR A 170 -4.46 5.42 -10.79
N ASP A 171 -4.67 6.58 -11.44
CA ASP A 171 -3.75 7.71 -11.38
C ASP A 171 -4.15 8.58 -10.18
N VAL A 172 -3.25 8.75 -9.23
CA VAL A 172 -3.45 9.62 -8.05
C VAL A 172 -3.71 11.09 -8.39
N ARG A 173 -3.44 11.51 -9.63
CA ARG A 173 -3.70 12.86 -10.14
C ARG A 173 -5.09 13.01 -10.77
N GLU A 174 -5.83 11.91 -10.92
CA GLU A 174 -7.16 11.92 -11.52
C GLU A 174 -8.11 12.80 -10.70
N ARG A 175 -8.91 13.60 -11.42
CA ARG A 175 -9.85 14.57 -10.85
C ARG A 175 -11.25 14.31 -11.37
N GLY A 176 -12.25 14.50 -10.50
CA GLY A 176 -13.66 14.46 -10.86
C GLY A 176 -14.08 15.68 -11.68
N GLU A 177 -15.36 15.72 -12.06
CA GLU A 177 -15.94 16.85 -12.80
C GLU A 177 -15.92 18.17 -12.01
N ASP A 178 -15.95 18.08 -10.68
CA ASP A 178 -15.82 19.20 -9.75
C ASP A 178 -14.36 19.70 -9.60
N GLY A 179 -13.40 19.00 -10.21
CA GLY A 179 -11.98 19.28 -10.11
C GLY A 179 -11.32 18.73 -8.85
N GLU A 180 -12.05 18.04 -7.97
CA GLU A 180 -11.50 17.41 -6.77
C GLU A 180 -10.78 16.11 -7.10
N GLN A 181 -9.80 15.72 -6.29
CA GLN A 181 -9.07 14.48 -6.52
C GLN A 181 -9.95 13.26 -6.16
N ILE A 182 -9.99 12.28 -7.07
CA ILE A 182 -10.84 11.08 -6.91
C ILE A 182 -10.27 10.14 -5.84
N TRP A 183 -8.96 9.88 -5.90
CA TRP A 183 -8.33 8.77 -5.17
C TRP A 183 -7.63 9.19 -3.88
N THR A 184 -7.17 10.43 -3.80
CA THR A 184 -6.36 10.94 -2.69
C THR A 184 -6.32 12.46 -2.72
N HIS A 185 -6.44 13.10 -1.57
CA HIS A 185 -6.28 14.55 -1.40
C HIS A 185 -4.81 15.00 -1.28
N TYR A 186 -3.86 14.06 -1.22
CA TYR A 186 -2.45 14.39 -1.14
C TYR A 186 -1.80 14.51 -2.53
N PRO A 187 -0.87 15.47 -2.72
CA PRO A 187 -0.19 15.67 -3.99
C PRO A 187 0.83 14.56 -4.29
N SER A 188 0.94 14.19 -5.57
CA SER A 188 1.97 13.26 -6.11
C SER A 188 2.93 14.00 -7.05
N ILE A 189 3.62 15.01 -6.52
CA ILE A 189 4.45 15.93 -7.33
C ILE A 189 5.96 15.71 -7.20
N SER A 190 6.37 14.77 -6.35
CA SER A 190 7.79 14.52 -6.11
C SER A 190 8.40 13.68 -7.24
N PRO A 191 9.50 14.12 -7.86
CA PRO A 191 10.21 13.31 -8.83
C PRO A 191 10.87 12.08 -8.18
N ALA A 192 11.07 11.03 -8.98
CA ALA A 192 11.71 9.78 -8.57
C ALA A 192 13.24 9.91 -8.44
N VAL A 193 13.73 10.76 -7.53
CA VAL A 193 15.16 11.03 -7.32
C VAL A 193 15.54 10.97 -5.84
N GLY A 194 16.82 10.76 -5.55
CA GLY A 194 17.33 10.66 -4.18
C GLY A 194 16.67 9.53 -3.40
N ASN A 195 16.15 9.84 -2.21
CA ASN A 195 15.41 8.89 -1.36
C ASN A 195 14.03 8.50 -1.92
N MET A 196 13.61 9.09 -3.05
CA MET A 196 12.36 8.75 -3.76
C MET A 196 12.59 8.01 -5.09
N ALA A 197 13.84 7.72 -5.45
CA ALA A 197 14.13 6.88 -6.60
C ALA A 197 13.42 5.51 -6.47
N PHE A 198 12.91 4.97 -7.57
CA PHE A 198 12.19 3.68 -7.55
C PHE A 198 13.05 2.58 -6.92
N GLU A 199 14.32 2.49 -7.32
CA GLU A 199 15.32 1.56 -6.75
C GLU A 199 15.51 1.67 -5.23
N TYR A 200 15.30 2.87 -4.64
CA TYR A 200 15.43 3.05 -3.21
C TYR A 200 14.15 2.65 -2.48
N THR A 201 13.00 2.98 -3.04
CA THR A 201 11.68 2.75 -2.41
C THR A 201 11.13 1.35 -2.63
N GLU A 202 11.58 0.62 -3.65
CA GLU A 202 11.15 -0.77 -3.91
C GLU A 202 11.66 -1.69 -2.80
N ILE A 203 10.75 -2.44 -2.17
CA ILE A 203 11.05 -3.29 -1.01
C ILE A 203 10.95 -4.79 -1.32
N SER A 204 11.58 -5.27 -2.40
CA SER A 204 11.57 -6.69 -2.76
C SER A 204 12.11 -7.61 -1.66
N PRO A 205 11.80 -8.93 -1.66
CA PRO A 205 12.38 -9.87 -0.70
C PRO A 205 13.91 -9.85 -0.71
N ALA A 206 14.50 -9.68 -1.89
CA ALA A 206 15.95 -9.53 -2.05
C ALA A 206 16.47 -8.22 -1.41
N ALA A 207 15.75 -7.10 -1.55
CA ALA A 207 16.12 -5.83 -0.94
C ALA A 207 16.05 -5.87 0.59
N LEU A 208 15.00 -6.48 1.14
CA LEU A 208 14.84 -6.68 2.59
C LEU A 208 15.95 -7.59 3.14
N GLN A 209 16.22 -8.70 2.46
CA GLN A 209 17.28 -9.64 2.87
C GLN A 209 18.67 -9.00 2.75
N ALA A 210 18.92 -8.23 1.69
CA ALA A 210 20.17 -7.50 1.52
C ALA A 210 20.38 -6.46 2.62
N ASP A 211 19.34 -5.73 3.04
CA ASP A 211 19.46 -4.85 4.21
C ASP A 211 19.74 -5.64 5.49
N LEU A 212 18.98 -6.71 5.74
CA LEU A 212 19.17 -7.54 6.93
C LEU A 212 20.59 -8.12 7.03
N ASP A 213 21.18 -8.52 5.90
CA ASP A 213 22.50 -9.15 5.84
C ASP A 213 23.67 -8.16 5.82
N ASP A 214 23.42 -6.88 5.49
CA ASP A 214 24.46 -5.87 5.49
C ASP A 214 24.92 -5.56 6.93
N LYS A 215 26.06 -6.11 7.34
CA LYS A 215 26.66 -5.85 8.67
C LYS A 215 27.60 -4.65 8.68
N THR A 216 27.81 -4.03 7.52
CA THR A 216 28.84 -3.02 7.29
C THR A 216 28.27 -1.65 6.97
N ALA A 217 26.99 -1.56 6.61
CA ALA A 217 26.27 -0.30 6.47
C ALA A 217 26.53 0.58 7.69
N VAL A 218 26.95 1.81 7.44
CA VAL A 218 27.05 2.85 8.45
C VAL A 218 26.02 3.92 8.07
N TYR A 219 25.15 4.29 9.00
CA TYR A 219 24.05 5.20 8.73
C TYR A 219 23.76 6.11 9.92
N ASN A 220 23.12 7.25 9.64
CA ASN A 220 22.57 8.12 10.67
C ASN A 220 21.18 7.62 11.06
N ALA A 221 21.01 7.20 12.31
CA ALA A 221 19.70 6.94 12.89
C ALA A 221 19.15 8.23 13.49
N ILE A 222 17.88 8.52 13.24
CA ILE A 222 17.21 9.67 13.84
C ILE A 222 16.80 9.29 15.27
N VAL A 223 17.38 9.96 16.27
CA VAL A 223 17.24 9.63 17.71
C VAL A 223 16.61 10.77 18.52
N GLY A 224 15.79 11.57 17.87
CA GLY A 224 15.11 12.74 18.43
C GLY A 224 15.49 14.02 17.72
N THR A 225 15.32 15.15 18.41
CA THR A 225 15.45 16.49 17.82
C THR A 225 16.37 17.37 18.65
N GLU A 226 16.89 18.42 18.03
CA GLU A 226 17.63 19.49 18.68
C GLU A 226 17.25 20.87 18.10
N GLN A 227 17.52 21.94 18.85
CA GLN A 227 17.33 23.30 18.36
C GLN A 227 18.58 23.74 17.59
N ALA A 228 18.38 24.31 16.41
CA ALA A 228 19.41 24.89 15.58
C ALA A 228 19.06 26.34 15.25
N THR A 229 20.05 27.11 14.79
CA THR A 229 19.85 28.50 14.39
C THR A 229 20.37 28.70 12.97
N THR A 230 19.58 29.33 12.11
CA THR A 230 20.01 29.69 10.76
C THR A 230 21.16 30.70 10.80
N SER A 231 21.85 30.91 9.68
CA SER A 231 22.84 31.99 9.54
C SER A 231 22.25 33.39 9.74
N THR A 232 20.93 33.54 9.67
CA THR A 232 20.19 34.78 9.91
C THR A 232 19.67 34.92 11.35
N GLY A 233 19.97 33.97 12.24
CA GLY A 233 19.57 34.03 13.65
C GLY A 233 18.18 33.48 13.95
N VAL A 234 17.52 32.80 13.00
CA VAL A 234 16.20 32.19 13.20
C VAL A 234 16.37 30.81 13.81
N GLU A 235 15.75 30.56 14.96
CA GLU A 235 15.73 29.24 15.58
C GLU A 235 14.77 28.29 14.85
N TYR A 236 15.17 27.04 14.69
CA TYR A 236 14.37 25.98 14.10
C TYR A 236 14.76 24.62 14.68
N THR A 237 13.82 23.67 14.66
CA THR A 237 14.07 22.30 15.12
C THR A 237 14.64 21.44 13.99
N THR A 238 15.70 20.70 14.30
CA THR A 238 16.37 19.78 13.37
C THR A 238 16.44 18.38 14.00
N PRO A 239 16.46 17.30 13.21
CA PRO A 239 16.74 15.96 13.70
C PRO A 239 18.13 15.88 14.32
N ARG A 240 18.23 15.12 15.40
CA ARG A 240 19.49 14.69 16.01
C ARG A 240 19.80 13.28 15.53
N TYR A 241 21.03 13.09 15.07
CA TYR A 241 21.49 11.81 14.54
C TYR A 241 22.43 11.09 15.49
N GLU A 242 22.34 9.76 15.50
CA GLU A 242 23.34 8.86 16.07
C GLU A 242 23.84 7.93 14.97
N GLN A 243 25.16 7.81 14.82
CA GLN A 243 25.72 6.89 13.86
C GLN A 243 25.55 5.45 14.35
N ARG A 244 24.97 4.60 13.50
CA ARG A 244 24.77 3.17 13.77
C ARG A 244 25.29 2.33 12.63
N THR A 245 25.40 1.02 12.89
CA THR A 245 25.90 0.06 11.92
C THR A 245 24.99 -1.14 11.74
N GLY A 246 25.06 -1.74 10.54
CA GLY A 246 24.25 -2.87 10.13
C GLY A 246 22.93 -2.46 9.48
N GLY A 247 22.22 -3.42 8.88
CA GLY A 247 20.83 -3.25 8.48
C GLY A 247 19.91 -4.16 9.27
N THR A 248 18.62 -3.93 9.09
CA THR A 248 17.57 -4.46 9.96
C THR A 248 16.50 -5.23 9.19
N GLY A 249 16.33 -4.95 7.90
CA GLY A 249 15.21 -5.46 7.11
C GLY A 249 13.85 -5.00 7.66
N ASN A 250 13.83 -3.96 8.49
CA ASN A 250 12.61 -3.46 9.12
C ASN A 250 11.92 -2.43 8.23
N VAL A 251 10.59 -2.48 8.27
CA VAL A 251 9.68 -1.46 7.76
C VAL A 251 8.66 -1.23 8.87
N THR A 252 8.65 -0.05 9.49
CA THR A 252 7.76 0.23 10.63
C THR A 252 7.20 1.64 10.54
N ALA A 253 6.18 1.91 11.34
CA ALA A 253 5.68 3.26 11.55
C ALA A 253 6.84 4.19 11.96
N TYR A 254 7.09 5.18 11.12
CA TYR A 254 8.05 6.25 11.39
C TYR A 254 7.67 7.48 10.59
N TYR A 255 7.35 8.55 11.29
CA TYR A 255 6.79 9.78 10.73
C TYR A 255 7.69 10.94 11.15
N ASP A 256 8.80 11.13 10.44
CA ASP A 256 9.61 12.34 10.59
C ASP A 256 9.43 13.26 9.39
N GLU A 257 8.85 14.42 9.67
CA GLU A 257 8.55 15.48 8.72
C GLU A 257 9.49 16.67 8.91
N LEU A 258 10.54 16.57 9.73
CA LEU A 258 11.51 17.65 9.91
C LEU A 258 12.34 17.88 8.65
N TYR A 259 13.12 18.96 8.64
CA TYR A 259 14.15 19.16 7.63
C TYR A 259 15.31 18.19 7.88
N HIS A 260 15.71 17.40 6.88
CA HIS A 260 16.79 16.42 7.02
C HIS A 260 17.99 16.76 6.12
N PRO A 261 19.16 17.16 6.66
CA PRO A 261 20.37 17.30 5.86
C PRO A 261 20.87 15.96 5.26
N ASP A 262 20.53 14.84 5.89
CA ASP A 262 20.79 13.49 5.36
C ASP A 262 19.47 12.85 4.92
N LEU A 263 19.24 12.81 3.61
CA LEU A 263 18.04 12.24 3.00
C LEU A 263 17.94 10.71 3.11
N PHE A 264 19.04 10.04 3.48
CA PHE A 264 19.13 8.60 3.62
C PHE A 264 19.27 8.16 5.08
N ALA A 265 19.07 9.09 6.02
CA ALA A 265 18.95 8.76 7.42
C ALA A 265 17.83 7.74 7.63
N ARG A 266 18.02 6.88 8.63
CA ARG A 266 17.08 5.82 8.98
C ARG A 266 16.27 6.20 10.20
N GLY A 267 15.11 5.58 10.34
CA GLY A 267 14.29 5.73 11.54
C GLY A 267 15.02 5.24 12.79
N GLU A 268 14.41 5.52 13.95
CA GLU A 268 15.02 5.25 15.26
C GLU A 268 15.41 3.78 15.47
N HIS A 269 14.74 2.83 14.82
CA HIS A 269 15.04 1.41 14.92
C HIS A 269 15.87 0.88 13.73
N GLY A 270 16.50 1.77 12.96
CA GLY A 270 17.36 1.41 11.83
C GLY A 270 16.64 1.02 10.54
N GLN A 271 15.33 1.25 10.47
CA GLN A 271 14.51 1.03 9.27
C GLN A 271 14.82 2.09 8.22
N LYS A 272 15.13 1.65 7.00
CA LYS A 272 15.29 2.53 5.81
C LYS A 272 13.94 3.11 5.37
N TRP A 273 12.90 2.31 5.53
CA TRP A 273 11.56 2.59 5.01
C TRP A 273 10.56 2.77 6.15
N ALA A 274 9.66 3.73 5.96
CA ALA A 274 8.44 3.86 6.75
C ALA A 274 7.37 2.88 6.24
N ASN A 275 6.41 2.54 7.09
CA ASN A 275 5.35 1.58 6.73
C ASN A 275 4.33 2.08 5.70
N ASN A 276 4.32 3.37 5.36
CA ASN A 276 3.53 3.91 4.28
C ASN A 276 3.96 3.29 2.94
N PHE A 277 3.07 2.50 2.33
CA PHE A 277 3.39 1.76 1.12
C PHE A 277 2.31 1.84 0.04
N ALA A 278 2.73 1.47 -1.16
CA ALA A 278 1.87 1.29 -2.32
C ALA A 278 2.31 0.06 -3.13
N ILE A 279 1.35 -0.56 -3.81
CA ILE A 279 1.61 -1.50 -4.91
C ILE A 279 1.37 -0.74 -6.20
N LEU A 280 2.39 -0.66 -7.05
CA LEU A 280 2.26 -0.01 -8.35
C LEU A 280 1.70 -0.97 -9.41
N SER A 281 1.33 -0.46 -10.57
CA SER A 281 0.72 -1.23 -11.68
C SER A 281 1.58 -2.39 -12.20
N ASP A 282 2.88 -2.36 -11.95
CA ASP A 282 3.81 -3.45 -12.26
C ASP A 282 3.80 -4.58 -11.21
N GLY A 283 3.07 -4.43 -10.11
CA GLY A 283 2.99 -5.38 -9.02
C GLY A 283 4.15 -5.30 -8.03
N THR A 284 4.99 -4.26 -8.12
CA THR A 284 6.04 -4.01 -7.14
C THR A 284 5.54 -3.27 -5.92
N LEU A 285 6.17 -3.57 -4.78
CA LEU A 285 5.87 -2.95 -3.51
C LEU A 285 6.88 -1.83 -3.26
N HIS A 286 6.36 -0.64 -2.97
CA HIS A 286 7.17 0.51 -2.64
C HIS A 286 6.78 1.07 -1.28
N CYS A 287 7.78 1.43 -0.47
CA CYS A 287 7.58 2.13 0.78
C CYS A 287 8.21 3.52 0.73
N LEU A 288 7.61 4.46 1.47
CA LEU A 288 8.24 5.75 1.68
C LEU A 288 9.58 5.57 2.44
N PRO A 289 10.58 6.40 2.14
CA PRO A 289 11.77 6.49 2.98
C PRO A 289 11.40 6.92 4.40
N ALA A 290 12.22 6.52 5.39
CA ALA A 290 12.06 6.97 6.78
C ALA A 290 12.11 8.50 6.90
N VAL A 291 12.99 9.14 6.12
CA VAL A 291 13.01 10.59 5.91
C VAL A 291 11.90 10.97 4.93
N ARG A 292 10.78 11.50 5.41
CA ARG A 292 9.60 11.80 4.58
C ARG A 292 9.66 13.17 3.92
N ARG A 293 10.84 13.58 3.43
CA ARG A 293 11.04 14.81 2.67
C ARG A 293 11.62 14.52 1.30
N ASP A 294 11.21 15.29 0.30
CA ASP A 294 11.82 15.24 -1.03
C ASP A 294 13.24 15.81 -1.01
N VAL A 295 13.98 15.63 -2.11
CA VAL A 295 15.37 16.08 -2.23
C VAL A 295 15.55 17.59 -2.02
N ASN A 296 14.50 18.38 -2.27
CA ASN A 296 14.53 19.83 -2.05
C ASN A 296 14.01 20.24 -0.67
N GLN A 297 13.59 19.28 0.16
CA GLN A 297 13.03 19.50 1.49
C GLN A 297 11.78 20.39 1.49
N ARG A 298 11.05 20.44 0.37
CA ARG A 298 9.89 21.31 0.13
C ARG A 298 8.58 20.67 0.54
N VAL A 299 8.44 19.37 0.32
CA VAL A 299 7.18 18.66 0.55
C VAL A 299 7.37 17.47 1.47
N ILE A 300 6.34 17.20 2.26
CA ILE A 300 6.24 15.96 3.02
C ILE A 300 5.73 14.89 2.06
N LEU A 301 6.46 13.78 1.99
CA LEU A 301 6.13 12.66 1.14
C LEU A 301 4.99 11.87 1.77
N THR A 302 3.96 11.56 1.00
CA THR A 302 2.82 10.71 1.36
C THR A 302 2.73 9.53 0.41
N ASN A 303 1.95 8.49 0.72
CA ASN A 303 1.92 7.30 -0.12
C ASN A 303 1.64 7.59 -1.61
N PRO A 304 0.77 8.56 -1.98
CA PRO A 304 0.61 8.97 -3.38
C PRO A 304 1.91 9.45 -4.04
N ALA A 305 2.86 10.01 -3.30
CA ALA A 305 4.17 10.37 -3.82
C ALA A 305 4.98 9.13 -4.27
N LEU A 306 4.57 7.90 -3.93
CA LEU A 306 5.12 6.67 -4.50
C LEU A 306 4.60 6.39 -5.92
N ALA A 307 3.54 7.04 -6.38
CA ALA A 307 3.09 6.88 -7.77
C ALA A 307 4.16 7.38 -8.75
N ARG A 308 4.67 8.61 -8.53
CA ARG A 308 5.65 9.26 -9.44
C ARG A 308 5.21 9.13 -10.91
N GLU A 309 3.94 9.49 -11.17
CA GLU A 309 3.27 9.41 -12.47
C GLU A 309 2.94 8.01 -12.98
N LYS A 310 3.14 6.97 -12.15
CA LYS A 310 2.69 5.60 -12.40
C LYS A 310 1.33 5.32 -11.80
N PHE A 311 0.62 4.34 -12.35
CA PHE A 311 -0.64 3.89 -11.79
C PHE A 311 -0.40 3.07 -10.52
N ILE A 312 -1.32 3.19 -9.56
CA ILE A 312 -1.31 2.44 -8.30
C ILE A 312 -2.44 1.39 -8.33
N LEU A 313 -2.19 0.22 -7.74
CA LEU A 313 -3.18 -0.84 -7.52
C LEU A 313 -3.64 -0.94 -6.05
N TYR A 314 -2.79 -0.49 -5.12
CA TYR A 314 -3.03 -0.54 -3.69
C TYR A 314 -2.27 0.55 -2.96
N ASN A 315 -2.83 1.06 -1.87
CA ASN A 315 -2.14 2.00 -0.99
C ASN A 315 -2.52 1.77 0.47
N GLY A 316 -1.54 1.80 1.39
CA GLY A 316 -1.83 1.57 2.81
C GLY A 316 -0.60 1.53 3.71
N HIS A 317 -0.62 0.64 4.70
CA HIS A 317 0.49 0.43 5.63
C HIS A 317 0.97 -1.03 5.61
N ILE A 318 2.29 -1.25 5.62
CA ILE A 318 2.91 -2.57 5.73
C ILE A 318 3.98 -2.54 6.83
N ASN A 319 3.89 -3.45 7.79
CA ASN A 319 4.96 -3.64 8.76
C ASN A 319 5.77 -4.89 8.42
N VAL A 320 7.09 -4.74 8.46
CA VAL A 320 8.06 -5.82 8.27
C VAL A 320 9.01 -5.79 9.46
N LEU A 321 9.13 -6.91 10.17
CA LEU A 321 10.03 -7.08 11.30
C LEU A 321 11.03 -8.18 10.96
N GLY A 322 12.32 -7.83 10.90
CA GLY A 322 13.39 -8.77 10.56
C GLY A 322 13.19 -9.46 9.21
N GLY A 323 12.65 -8.74 8.22
CA GLY A 323 12.34 -9.28 6.89
C GLY A 323 11.09 -10.16 6.80
N VAL A 324 10.26 -10.22 7.85
CA VAL A 324 8.97 -10.92 7.86
C VAL A 324 7.84 -9.90 7.85
N VAL A 325 6.89 -10.01 6.92
CA VAL A 325 5.68 -9.17 6.87
C VAL A 325 4.75 -9.59 8.00
N THR A 326 4.48 -8.67 8.93
CA THR A 326 3.66 -8.94 10.13
C THR A 326 2.33 -8.21 10.12
N ASP A 327 2.17 -7.20 9.26
CA ASP A 327 0.93 -6.43 9.20
C ASP A 327 0.74 -5.80 7.82
N ILE A 328 -0.52 -5.73 7.38
CA ILE A 328 -0.89 -5.05 6.16
C ILE A 328 -2.29 -4.43 6.27
N GLU A 329 -2.40 -3.18 5.87
CA GLU A 329 -3.61 -2.36 6.04
C GLU A 329 -3.87 -1.57 4.77
N LEU A 330 -5.13 -1.39 4.39
CA LEU A 330 -5.54 -0.52 3.28
C LEU A 330 -5.80 0.89 3.81
N SER A 331 -5.31 1.91 3.11
CA SER A 331 -5.52 3.33 3.46
C SER A 331 -7.00 3.64 3.70
N GLY A 332 -7.30 4.51 4.68
CA GLY A 332 -8.66 4.75 5.13
C GLY A 332 -9.61 5.31 4.05
N ALA A 333 -9.15 6.24 3.20
CA ALA A 333 -9.96 6.77 2.10
C ALA A 333 -10.34 5.66 1.10
N LEU A 334 -9.38 4.79 0.75
CA LEU A 334 -9.61 3.66 -0.14
C LEU A 334 -10.49 2.58 0.50
N SER A 335 -10.36 2.37 1.81
CA SER A 335 -11.22 1.48 2.59
C SER A 335 -12.68 1.91 2.55
N LYS A 336 -12.97 3.22 2.50
CA LYS A 336 -14.33 3.73 2.30
C LYS A 336 -14.85 3.46 0.89
N LEU A 337 -14.01 3.63 -0.14
CA LEU A 337 -14.39 3.34 -1.53
C LEU A 337 -14.67 1.85 -1.73
N ALA A 338 -13.77 0.98 -1.27
CA ALA A 338 -13.95 -0.47 -1.31
C ALA A 338 -15.15 -0.92 -0.50
N GLY A 339 -15.31 -0.40 0.72
CA GLY A 339 -16.44 -0.68 1.61
C GLY A 339 -17.81 -0.33 1.02
N LYS A 340 -17.87 0.63 0.09
CA LYS A 340 -19.08 1.01 -0.65
C LYS A 340 -19.25 0.29 -1.99
N GLY A 341 -18.35 -0.63 -2.34
CA GLY A 341 -18.33 -1.29 -3.65
C GLY A 341 -18.02 -0.36 -4.81
N LYS A 342 -17.40 0.80 -4.56
CA LYS A 342 -17.06 1.79 -5.60
C LYS A 342 -15.74 1.50 -6.32
N ALA A 343 -14.87 0.71 -5.71
CA ALA A 343 -13.60 0.30 -6.29
C ALA A 343 -13.17 -1.02 -5.67
N ASN A 344 -12.53 -1.87 -6.47
CA ASN A 344 -11.81 -3.05 -5.99
C ASN A 344 -10.31 -2.76 -6.08
N PHE A 345 -9.55 -3.23 -5.10
CA PHE A 345 -8.09 -3.10 -5.09
C PHE A 345 -7.47 -4.49 -5.15
N ILE A 346 -6.23 -4.59 -5.64
CA ILE A 346 -5.50 -5.86 -5.62
C ILE A 346 -5.36 -6.36 -4.18
N ASP A 347 -5.57 -7.65 -3.96
CA ASP A 347 -5.22 -8.28 -2.69
C ASP A 347 -3.69 -8.40 -2.60
N PRO A 348 -3.04 -7.75 -1.63
CA PRO A 348 -1.60 -7.81 -1.50
C PRO A 348 -1.09 -9.18 -1.06
N ILE A 349 -1.91 -10.04 -0.43
CA ILE A 349 -1.43 -11.32 0.11
C ILE A 349 -0.95 -12.28 -1.00
N PRO A 350 -1.75 -12.61 -2.04
CA PRO A 350 -1.26 -13.43 -3.16
C PRO A 350 -0.05 -12.82 -3.88
N LEU A 351 0.05 -11.49 -3.91
CA LEU A 351 1.18 -10.79 -4.52
C LEU A 351 2.46 -10.96 -3.71
N LEU A 352 2.38 -10.85 -2.37
CA LEU A 352 3.47 -11.11 -1.45
C LEU A 352 3.93 -12.58 -1.55
N GLU A 353 3.00 -13.53 -1.66
CA GLU A 353 3.31 -14.94 -1.88
C GLU A 353 4.04 -15.16 -3.20
N ALA A 354 3.54 -14.58 -4.30
CA ALA A 354 4.12 -14.71 -5.63
C ALA A 354 5.54 -14.13 -5.73
N TRP A 355 5.82 -13.05 -4.99
CA TRP A 355 7.17 -12.50 -4.85
C TRP A 355 8.09 -13.35 -3.96
N GLY A 356 7.54 -14.16 -3.07
CA GLY A 356 8.30 -14.97 -2.11
C GLY A 356 8.65 -14.23 -0.82
N TYR A 357 7.82 -13.29 -0.36
CA TYR A 357 7.99 -12.68 0.96
C TYR A 357 7.76 -13.70 2.07
N LYS A 358 8.53 -13.57 3.15
CA LYS A 358 8.20 -14.25 4.41
C LYS A 358 7.07 -13.48 5.08
N MET A 359 6.04 -14.17 5.52
CA MET A 359 4.88 -13.57 6.17
C MET A 359 4.57 -14.28 7.48
N GLU A 360 3.97 -13.56 8.42
CA GLU A 360 3.43 -14.15 9.64
C GLU A 360 2.25 -15.08 9.33
N ASP A 361 2.14 -16.16 10.11
CA ASP A 361 1.06 -17.13 9.98
C ASP A 361 -0.30 -16.45 10.22
N GLY A 362 -1.21 -16.59 9.25
CA GLY A 362 -2.55 -16.02 9.34
C GLY A 362 -2.60 -14.52 9.08
N LEU A 363 -1.58 -13.92 8.44
CA LEU A 363 -1.61 -12.54 7.97
C LEU A 363 -2.89 -12.27 7.14
N ARG A 364 -3.58 -11.17 7.47
CA ARG A 364 -4.78 -10.68 6.80
C ARG A 364 -4.65 -9.19 6.54
N VAL A 365 -5.35 -8.73 5.51
CA VAL A 365 -5.49 -7.29 5.28
C VAL A 365 -6.44 -6.71 6.30
N ARG A 366 -6.14 -5.51 6.82
CA ARG A 366 -7.03 -4.73 7.68
C ARG A 366 -7.56 -3.51 6.93
N TRP A 367 -8.79 -3.08 7.26
CA TRP A 367 -9.20 -1.74 6.89
C TRP A 367 -8.44 -0.71 7.71
N GLY A 368 -8.10 0.43 7.10
CA GLY A 368 -7.63 1.60 7.84
C GLY A 368 -8.73 2.18 8.72
N ASN A 369 -8.36 3.14 9.57
CA ASN A 369 -9.13 3.80 10.66
C ASN A 369 -10.54 4.37 10.33
N THR A 370 -11.14 4.01 9.21
CA THR A 370 -12.38 4.56 8.65
C THR A 370 -13.45 3.50 8.39
N THR A 371 -13.12 2.20 8.43
CA THR A 371 -14.08 1.11 8.20
C THR A 371 -13.88 0.01 9.24
N SER A 372 -14.94 -0.47 9.88
CA SER A 372 -14.86 -1.59 10.85
C SER A 372 -14.83 -2.94 10.14
N GLY A 373 -14.03 -3.88 10.64
CA GLY A 373 -14.01 -5.29 10.19
C GLY A 373 -12.77 -5.68 9.39
N THR A 374 -12.81 -6.89 8.82
CA THR A 374 -11.77 -7.40 7.91
C THR A 374 -12.32 -7.33 6.48
N PRO A 375 -11.55 -6.84 5.50
CA PRO A 375 -11.91 -6.92 4.10
C PRO A 375 -12.17 -8.36 3.64
N ILE A 376 -13.07 -8.54 2.68
CA ILE A 376 -13.17 -9.83 1.98
C ILE A 376 -12.03 -9.90 0.97
N GLN A 377 -11.25 -10.98 1.07
CA GLN A 377 -10.14 -11.32 0.20
C GLN A 377 -10.56 -12.50 -0.68
N GLU A 378 -11.06 -12.21 -1.88
CA GLU A 378 -11.56 -13.22 -2.83
C GLU A 378 -11.07 -12.88 -4.24
N ASN A 379 -10.72 -13.91 -5.03
CA ASN A 379 -10.33 -13.75 -6.44
C ASN A 379 -9.26 -12.67 -6.68
N TYR A 380 -8.23 -12.63 -5.83
CA TYR A 380 -7.09 -11.68 -5.93
C TYR A 380 -7.46 -10.21 -5.73
N VAL A 381 -8.65 -9.91 -5.21
CA VAL A 381 -9.10 -8.56 -4.94
C VAL A 381 -9.63 -8.40 -3.52
N ILE A 382 -9.55 -7.16 -3.02
CA ILE A 382 -10.17 -6.74 -1.78
C ILE A 382 -11.51 -6.10 -2.08
N THR A 383 -12.56 -6.58 -1.41
CA THR A 383 -13.93 -6.07 -1.52
C THR A 383 -14.55 -5.83 -0.14
N ALA A 384 -15.65 -5.07 -0.13
CA ALA A 384 -16.49 -4.91 1.06
C ALA A 384 -17.00 -6.27 1.56
N PRO A 385 -17.13 -6.48 2.87
CA PRO A 385 -18.03 -7.50 3.37
C PRO A 385 -19.41 -7.29 2.75
N LYS A 386 -19.95 -8.30 2.06
CA LYS A 386 -21.38 -8.27 1.70
C LYS A 386 -22.13 -8.01 3.01
N GLU A 387 -22.94 -6.94 3.06
CA GLU A 387 -23.77 -6.68 4.22
C GLU A 387 -24.45 -8.00 4.59
N VAL A 388 -24.20 -8.48 5.81
CA VAL A 388 -25.01 -9.58 6.34
C VAL A 388 -26.42 -8.98 6.35
N PRO A 389 -27.38 -9.54 5.59
CA PRO A 389 -28.72 -8.98 5.57
C PRO A 389 -29.18 -8.92 7.02
N VAL A 390 -29.48 -7.70 7.49
CA VAL A 390 -30.02 -7.52 8.84
C VAL A 390 -31.34 -8.31 8.85
N PRO A 391 -31.47 -9.31 9.74
CA PRO A 391 -32.59 -10.26 9.71
C PRO A 391 -33.95 -9.61 9.92
#